data_AF-A0A178ZPF6-F1
#
_entry.id   AF-A0A178ZPF6-F1
#
_cell.length_a   1.000
_cell.length_b   1.000
_cell.length_c   1.000
_cell.angle_alpha   90.00
_cell.angle_beta   90.00
_cell.angle_gamma   90.00
#
_symmetry.space_group_name_H-M   'P 1'
#
loop_
_entity.id
_entity.type
_entity.pdbx_description
1 polymer ?
#
loop_
_entity_poly.entity_id
_entity_poly.type
_entity_poly.pdbx_seq_one_letter_code
_entity_poly.pdbx_strand_id
1 'polypeptide(L)'
;MSKNICLENAISIVRNMDMYCTRFGMQSVIVFTPHPASVALTALLTNLAEFENSTKTTTILQQVHTLSKILQKMAESYQTAQSMCTVLDHILPPDQDRRSQRS
;
A
#
# COMPACT_ATOMS: atom_id res chain seq x y z
N MET A 1 20.94 10.33 4.00
CA MET A 1 20.43 10.79 2.68
C MET A 1 19.65 9.71 1.94
N SER A 2 20.11 8.46 1.85
CA SER A 2 19.45 7.39 1.08
C SER A 2 18.05 6.98 1.54
N LYS A 3 17.77 6.96 2.85
CA LYS A 3 16.47 6.52 3.39
C LYS A 3 15.30 7.44 3.02
N ASN A 4 15.50 8.77 3.12
CA ASN A 4 14.49 9.74 2.71
C ASN A 4 14.17 9.61 1.21
N ILE A 5 15.19 9.39 0.37
CA ILE A 5 15.01 9.17 -1.07
C ILE A 5 14.20 7.89 -1.33
N CYS A 6 14.47 6.82 -0.58
CA CYS A 6 13.70 5.57 -0.67
C CYS A 6 12.23 5.77 -0.29
N LEU A 7 11.97 6.53 0.78
CA LEU A 7 10.61 6.89 1.19
C LEU A 7 9.89 7.74 0.15
N GLU A 8 10.54 8.78 -0.38
CA GLU A 8 9.97 9.64 -1.43
C GLU A 8 9.67 8.85 -2.70
N ASN A 9 10.56 7.96 -3.11
CA ASN A 9 10.35 7.07 -4.24
C ASN A 9 9.16 6.13 -4.01
N ALA A 10 9.04 5.56 -2.80
CA ALA A 10 7.91 4.71 -2.45
C ALA A 10 6.58 5.47 -2.52
N ILE A 11 6.53 6.68 -1.95
CA ILE A 11 5.35 7.57 -2.03
C ILE A 11 5.02 7.89 -3.49
N SER A 12 6.02 8.17 -4.33
CA SER A 12 5.83 8.46 -5.76
C SER A 12 5.24 7.26 -6.51
N ILE A 13 5.72 6.04 -6.25
CA ILE A 13 5.18 4.81 -6.84
C ILE A 13 3.69 4.66 -6.48
N VAL A 14 3.36 4.78 -5.19
CA VAL A 14 1.96 4.66 -4.73
C VAL A 14 1.08 5.71 -5.40
N ARG A 15 1.51 6.97 -5.42
CA ARG A 15 0.76 8.06 -6.06
C ARG A 15 0.56 7.84 -7.56
N ASN A 16 1.57 7.35 -8.27
CA ASN A 16 1.46 7.09 -9.69
C ASN A 16 0.45 5.97 -9.98
N MET A 17 0.50 4.89 -9.20
CA MET A 17 -0.47 3.79 -9.33
C MET A 17 -1.89 4.25 -8.98
N ASP A 18 -2.05 5.01 -7.89
CA ASP A 18 -3.34 5.55 -7.45
C ASP A 18 -3.94 6.53 -8.47
N MET A 19 -3.13 7.46 -8.98
CA MET A 19 -3.53 8.38 -10.05
C MET A 19 -3.98 7.62 -11.30
N TYR A 20 -3.24 6.58 -11.69
CA TYR A 20 -3.58 5.77 -12.85
C TYR A 20 -4.91 5.01 -12.63
N CYS A 21 -5.08 4.37 -11.47
CA CYS A 21 -6.31 3.67 -11.11
C CYS A 21 -7.51 4.62 -10.98
N THR A 22 -7.29 5.85 -10.49
CA THR A 22 -8.33 6.89 -10.43
C THR A 22 -8.75 7.34 -11.82
N ARG A 23 -7.80 7.46 -12.76
CA ARG A 23 -8.07 7.95 -14.12
C ARG A 23 -8.67 6.89 -15.03
N PHE A 24 -8.22 5.64 -14.94
CA PHE A 24 -8.59 4.57 -15.86
C PHE A 24 -9.42 3.46 -15.21
N GLY A 25 -9.77 3.62 -13.93
CA GLY A 25 -10.51 2.65 -13.13
C GLY A 25 -9.59 1.59 -12.51
N MET A 26 -10.04 0.98 -11.41
CA MET A 26 -9.24 0.04 -10.62
C MET A 26 -8.85 -1.24 -11.40
N GLN A 27 -9.62 -1.61 -12.42
CA GLN A 27 -9.28 -2.75 -13.31
C GLN A 27 -8.01 -2.52 -14.12
N SER A 28 -7.63 -1.25 -14.33
CA SER A 28 -6.40 -0.89 -15.05
C SER A 28 -5.12 -1.26 -14.31
N VAL A 29 -5.22 -1.70 -13.04
CA VAL A 29 -4.06 -2.10 -12.23
C VAL A 29 -3.23 -3.24 -12.85
N ILE A 30 -3.83 -4.03 -13.76
CA ILE A 30 -3.17 -5.11 -14.49
C ILE A 30 -1.98 -4.66 -15.35
N VAL A 31 -1.89 -3.37 -15.69
CA VAL A 31 -0.76 -2.84 -16.48
C VAL A 31 0.52 -2.76 -15.66
N PHE A 32 0.41 -2.82 -14.34
CA PHE A 32 1.55 -2.79 -13.44
C PHE A 32 1.97 -4.20 -13.07
N THR A 33 3.28 -4.42 -13.04
CA THR A 33 3.84 -5.59 -12.36
C THR A 33 3.73 -5.39 -10.84
N PRO A 34 3.67 -6.46 -10.04
CA PRO A 34 3.61 -6.35 -8.57
C PRO A 34 4.93 -5.89 -7.94
N HIS A 35 6.04 -5.92 -8.70
CA HIS A 35 7.38 -5.65 -8.16
C HIS A 35 7.55 -4.22 -7.61
N PRO A 36 7.17 -3.14 -8.33
CA PRO A 36 7.23 -1.78 -7.78
C PRO A 36 6.37 -1.60 -6.52
N ALA A 37 5.20 -2.24 -6.46
CA ALA A 37 4.34 -2.22 -5.27
C ALA A 37 5.03 -2.93 -4.08
N SER A 38 5.74 -4.04 -4.33
CA SER A 38 6.52 -4.76 -3.30
C SER A 38 7.61 -3.90 -2.67
N VAL A 39 8.36 -3.22 -3.54
CA VAL A 39 9.47 -2.35 -3.14
C VAL A 39 8.94 -1.15 -2.37
N ALA A 40 7.88 -0.51 -2.87
CA ALA A 40 7.23 0.61 -2.19
C ALA A 40 6.68 0.20 -0.82
N LEU A 41 6.00 -0.95 -0.72
CA LEU A 41 5.46 -1.46 0.54
C LEU A 41 6.57 -1.70 1.56
N THR A 42 7.66 -2.37 1.18
CA THR A 42 8.80 -2.63 2.07
C THR A 42 9.40 -1.33 2.61
N ALA A 43 9.59 -0.35 1.73
CA ALA A 43 10.13 0.96 2.12
C ALA A 43 9.18 1.70 3.09
N LEU A 44 7.88 1.70 2.81
CA LEU A 44 6.88 2.32 3.70
C LEU A 44 6.86 1.66 5.07
N LEU A 45 6.83 0.32 5.15
CA LEU A 45 6.82 -0.41 6.41
C LEU A 45 8.11 -0.21 7.21
N THR A 46 9.27 -0.21 6.54
CA THR A 46 10.56 0.06 7.19
C THR A 46 10.58 1.46 7.82
N ASN A 47 10.09 2.46 7.09
CA ASN A 47 10.00 3.83 7.62
C ASN A 47 8.92 3.95 8.71
N LEU A 48 7.82 3.20 8.62
CA LEU A 48 6.77 3.20 9.64
C LEU A 48 7.31 2.74 11.00
N ALA A 49 8.13 1.69 11.02
CA ALA A 49 8.79 1.19 12.22
C ALA A 49 9.81 2.19 12.81
N GLU A 50 10.44 3.02 11.96
CA GLU A 50 11.42 4.03 12.41
C GLU A 50 10.76 5.33 12.93
N PHE A 51 9.55 5.65 12.46
CA PHE A 51 8.85 6.90 12.78
C PHE A 51 7.74 6.75 13.82
N GLU A 52 7.79 5.74 14.69
CA GLU A 52 6.78 5.52 15.73
C GLU A 52 6.56 6.83 16.54
N ASN A 53 5.39 7.47 16.39
CA ASN A 53 4.97 8.77 16.96
C ASN A 53 5.43 10.07 16.25
N SER A 54 5.76 10.04 14.96
CA SER A 54 6.03 11.25 14.15
C SER A 54 4.80 11.76 13.41
N THR A 55 4.77 13.05 13.06
CA THR A 55 3.79 13.60 12.10
C THR A 55 3.85 12.93 10.72
N LYS A 56 4.97 12.26 10.40
CA LYS A 56 5.15 11.50 9.16
C LYS A 56 4.43 10.15 9.17
N THR A 57 4.12 9.59 10.35
CA THR A 57 3.48 8.28 10.50
C THR A 57 2.13 8.25 9.81
N THR A 58 1.31 9.30 9.98
CA THR A 58 -0.01 9.40 9.34
C THR A 58 0.09 9.37 7.82
N THR A 59 1.05 10.11 7.25
CA THR A 59 1.28 10.13 5.80
C THR A 59 1.71 8.75 5.28
N ILE A 60 2.62 8.08 5.99
CA ILE A 60 3.09 6.74 5.62
C ILE A 60 1.94 5.74 5.68
N LEU A 61 1.15 5.73 6.77
CA LEU A 61 -0.02 4.88 6.92
C LEU A 61 -1.04 5.11 5.80
N GLN A 62 -1.30 6.36 5.44
CA GLN A 62 -2.19 6.68 4.33
C GLN A 62 -1.69 6.06 3.01
N GLN A 63 -0.39 6.15 2.71
CA GLN A 63 0.17 5.51 1.52
C GLN A 63 0.10 3.98 1.60
N VAL A 64 0.31 3.39 2.78
CA VAL A 64 0.15 1.94 2.99
C VAL A 64 -1.30 1.50 2.73
N HIS A 65 -2.29 2.27 3.21
CA HIS A 65 -3.71 1.99 2.93
C HIS A 65 -4.06 2.13 1.45
N THR A 66 -3.58 3.17 0.76
CA THR A 66 -3.78 3.32 -0.69
C THR A 66 -3.18 2.13 -1.44
N LEU A 67 -1.95 1.76 -1.11
CA LEU A 67 -1.26 0.63 -1.73
C LEU A 67 -1.95 -0.70 -1.42
N SER A 68 -2.51 -0.88 -0.21
CA SER A 68 -3.29 -2.06 0.17
C SER A 68 -4.48 -2.28 -0.77
N LYS A 69 -5.26 -1.24 -1.07
CA LYS A 69 -6.40 -1.33 -2.01
C LYS A 69 -5.94 -1.78 -3.40
N ILE A 70 -4.84 -1.21 -3.89
CA ILE A 70 -4.25 -1.54 -5.20
C ILE A 70 -3.77 -2.99 -5.21
N LEU A 71 -3.08 -3.43 -4.14
CA LEU A 71 -2.59 -4.80 -3.98
C LEU A 71 -3.73 -5.81 -3.88
N GLN A 72 -4.82 -5.49 -3.19
CA GLN A 72 -6.01 -6.35 -3.13
C GLN A 72 -6.57 -6.61 -4.53
N LYS A 73 -6.60 -5.58 -5.38
CA LYS A 73 -7.03 -5.76 -6.78
C LYS A 73 -6.01 -6.56 -7.58
N MET A 74 -4.72 -6.30 -7.42
CA MET A 74 -3.66 -7.08 -8.09
C MET A 74 -3.67 -8.56 -7.68
N ALA A 75 -4.07 -8.87 -6.43
CA ALA A 75 -4.07 -10.23 -5.90
C ALA A 75 -5.02 -11.18 -6.65
N GLU A 76 -5.99 -10.64 -7.39
CA GLU A 76 -6.83 -11.44 -8.30
C GLU A 76 -6.02 -12.09 -9.43
N SER A 77 -4.88 -11.50 -9.81
CA SER A 77 -4.05 -11.93 -10.95
C SER A 77 -2.62 -12.30 -10.56
N TYR A 78 -2.13 -11.87 -9.41
CA TYR A 78 -0.72 -12.02 -9.00
C TYR A 78 -0.59 -12.60 -7.59
N GLN A 79 0.02 -13.79 -7.50
CA GLN A 79 0.33 -14.45 -6.22
C GLN A 79 1.17 -13.56 -5.29
N THR A 80 2.13 -12.81 -5.86
CA THR A 80 2.98 -11.90 -5.08
C THR A 80 2.16 -10.82 -4.38
N ALA A 81 1.14 -10.28 -5.04
CA ALA A 81 0.26 -9.27 -4.44
C ALA A 81 -0.63 -9.89 -3.33
N GLN A 82 -1.06 -11.14 -3.51
CA GLN A 82 -1.76 -11.88 -2.46
C GLN A 82 -0.90 -12.04 -1.21
N SER A 83 0.37 -12.45 -1.36
CA SER A 83 1.30 -12.57 -0.24
C SER A 83 1.51 -11.23 0.49
N MET A 84 1.57 -10.12 -0.24
CA MET A 84 1.66 -8.79 0.37
C MET A 84 0.40 -8.39 1.14
N CYS A 85 -0.80 -8.75 0.64
CA CYS A 85 -2.04 -8.52 1.38
C CYS A 85 -2.04 -9.26 2.72
N THR A 86 -1.59 -10.52 2.75
CA THR A 86 -1.44 -11.28 4.00
C THR A 86 -0.51 -10.58 4.99
N VAL A 87 0.61 -10.04 4.51
CA VAL A 87 1.53 -9.27 5.37
C VAL A 87 0.83 -8.02 5.92
N LEU A 88 0.06 -7.31 5.08
CA LEU A 88 -0.67 -6.12 5.48
C LEU A 88 -1.77 -6.42 6.51
N ASP A 89 -2.46 -7.56 6.41
CA ASP A 89 -3.48 -7.97 7.38
C ASP A 89 -2.93 -8.17 8.80
N HIS A 90 -1.63 -8.48 8.92
CA HIS A 90 -0.95 -8.59 10.22
C HIS A 90 -0.48 -7.25 10.78
N ILE A 91 -0.36 -6.22 9.94
CA ILE A 91 0.23 -4.92 10.29
C ILE A 91 -0.84 -3.86 10.47
N LEU A 92 -1.83 -3.84 9.58
CA LEU A 92 -2.96 -2.93 9.66
C LEU A 92 -4.04 -3.57 10.53
N PRO A 93 -4.59 -2.86 11.52
CA PRO A 93 -5.76 -3.37 12.23
C PRO A 93 -6.88 -3.64 11.22
N PRO A 94 -7.66 -4.73 11.39
CA PRO A 94 -8.76 -5.02 10.49
C PRO A 94 -9.72 -3.83 10.48
N ASP A 95 -10.04 -3.36 9.29
CA ASP A 95 -10.98 -2.27 9.06
C ASP A 95 -12.26 -2.56 9.87
N GLN A 96 -12.58 -1.64 10.79
CA GLN A 96 -13.66 -1.80 11.77
C GLN A 96 -15.06 -1.79 11.11
N ASP A 97 -15.13 -1.76 9.77
CA ASP A 97 -16.34 -1.74 8.96
C ASP A 97 -17.09 -3.08 8.90
N ARG A 98 -16.47 -4.21 9.30
CA ARG A 98 -17.15 -5.52 9.31
C ARG A 98 -18.09 -5.77 10.51
N ARG A 99 -18.24 -4.82 11.45
CA ARG A 99 -19.16 -4.99 12.59
C ARG A 99 -20.54 -4.33 12.41
N SER A 100 -20.77 -3.55 11.36
CA SER A 100 -22.08 -2.90 11.13
C SER A 100 -23.02 -3.64 10.17
N GLN A 101 -22.67 -4.84 9.69
CA GLN A 101 -23.54 -5.69 8.85
C GLN A 101 -24.01 -6.99 9.52
N ARG A 102 -23.87 -7.13 10.84
CA ARG A 102 -24.43 -8.24 11.63
C ARG A 102 -25.21 -7.75 12.87
N SER A 103 -26.06 -6.76 12.71
CA SER A 103 -27.07 -6.40 13.71
C SER A 103 -28.37 -6.08 13.02
#